data_AF-Q71SA5-F1
#
_entry.id   AF-Q71SA5-F1
#
_cell.length_a   1.000
_cell.length_b   1.000
_cell.length_c   1.000
_cell.angle_alpha   90.00
_cell.angle_beta   90.00
_cell.angle_gamma   90.00
#
_symmetry.space_group_name_H-M   'P 1'
#
loop_
_entity.id
_entity.type
_entity.pdbx_description
1 polymer ?
#
loop_
_entity_poly.entity_id
_entity_poly.type
_entity_poly.pdbx_seq_one_letter_code
_entity_poly.pdbx_strand_id
1 'polypeptide(L)'
;ASSSCESMALSLILVMGLLSLVAAELPRLEQPIKADGSLSLLVIGDWGRNGGYNQSQVATQMGKIGEELDIDFVVSTGDNFYDSGLTSTDDKAFEASFTNIYTAKSLQKQW
;
A
#
# COMPACT_ATOMS: atom_id res chain seq x y z
N ALA A 1 32.87 24.76 34.28
CA ALA A 1 31.50 24.37 34.68
C ALA A 1 30.46 24.78 33.63
N SER A 2 30.45 26.03 33.13
CA SER A 2 29.46 26.45 32.11
C SER A 2 29.61 25.75 30.76
N SER A 3 30.85 25.56 30.27
CA SER A 3 31.12 24.88 28.98
C SER A 3 30.62 23.43 28.90
N SER A 4 30.62 22.71 30.04
CA SER A 4 30.09 21.35 30.13
C SER A 4 28.56 21.31 30.02
N CYS A 5 27.89 22.33 30.56
CA CYS A 5 26.43 22.45 30.54
C CYS A 5 25.92 22.78 29.12
N GLU A 6 26.62 23.69 28.43
CA GLU A 6 26.31 24.06 27.05
C GLU A 6 26.49 22.86 26.09
N SER A 7 27.56 22.08 26.27
CA SER A 7 27.82 20.88 25.47
C SER A 7 26.76 19.78 25.68
N MET A 8 26.28 19.60 26.92
CA MET A 8 25.16 18.69 27.22
C MET A 8 23.84 19.14 26.59
N ALA A 9 23.54 20.44 26.61
CA ALA A 9 22.34 21.00 26.00
C ALA A 9 22.34 20.83 24.48
N LEU A 10 23.46 21.11 23.81
CA LEU A 10 23.65 20.90 22.38
C LEU A 10 23.46 19.43 21.98
N SER A 11 24.03 18.51 22.78
CA SER A 11 23.88 17.06 22.56
C SER A 11 22.43 16.62 22.70
N LEU A 12 21.70 17.15 23.68
CA LEU A 12 20.27 16.83 23.88
C LEU A 12 19.39 17.34 22.74
N ILE A 13 19.65 18.55 22.25
CA ILE A 13 18.94 19.13 21.09
C ILE A 13 19.20 18.30 19.84
N LEU A 14 20.44 17.88 19.61
CA LEU A 14 20.81 17.02 18.48
C LEU A 14 20.09 15.67 18.56
N VAL A 15 20.06 15.05 19.74
CA VAL A 15 19.38 13.76 19.95
C VAL A 15 17.86 13.89 19.75
N MET A 16 17.23 14.95 20.26
CA MET A 16 15.80 15.18 20.03
C MET A 16 15.49 15.48 18.57
N GLY A 17 16.34 16.25 17.88
CA GLY A 17 16.20 16.48 16.43
C GLY A 17 16.33 15.20 15.61
N LEU A 18 17.26 14.32 15.97
CA LEU A 18 17.41 12.99 15.37
C LEU A 18 16.20 12.09 15.66
N LEU A 19 15.66 12.10 16.88
CA LEU A 19 14.47 11.30 17.23
C LEU A 19 13.24 11.73 16.43
N SER A 20 13.04 13.02 16.20
CA SER A 20 11.93 13.54 15.36
C SER A 20 12.06 13.14 13.89
N LEU A 21 13.28 12.98 13.37
CA LEU A 21 13.53 12.50 12.00
C LEU A 21 13.28 10.99 11.85
N VAL A 22 13.33 10.24 12.94
CA VAL A 22 13.11 8.78 12.98
C VAL A 22 11.66 8.44 13.33
N ALA A 23 10.84 9.43 13.70
CA ALA A 23 9.42 9.26 13.95
C ALA A 23 8.67 8.96 12.64
N ALA A 24 8.61 7.68 12.27
CA ALA A 24 7.77 7.20 11.18
C ALA A 24 6.34 7.01 11.71
N GLU A 25 5.47 7.99 11.47
CA GLU A 25 4.03 7.83 11.66
C GLU A 25 3.45 7.01 10.51
N LEU A 26 2.65 5.99 10.83
CA LEU A 26 1.92 5.24 9.81
C LEU A 26 0.89 6.17 9.15
N PRO A 27 0.90 6.31 7.81
CA PRO A 27 -0.14 7.05 7.11
C PRO A 27 -1.52 6.49 7.49
N ARG A 28 -2.39 7.35 8.03
CA ARG A 28 -3.80 7.00 8.25
C ARG A 28 -4.58 7.36 7.01
N LEU A 29 -5.24 6.38 6.43
CA LEU A 29 -6.17 6.61 5.34
C LEU A 29 -7.52 6.99 5.94
N GLU A 30 -7.92 8.24 5.78
CA GLU A 30 -9.28 8.67 6.13
C GLU A 30 -10.23 8.23 5.01
N GLN A 31 -11.09 7.27 5.31
CA GLN A 31 -12.13 6.79 4.39
C GLN A 31 -13.50 7.16 4.97
N PRO A 32 -14.31 7.97 4.27
CA PRO A 32 -15.69 8.24 4.68
C PRO A 32 -16.47 6.94 4.72
N ILE A 33 -17.17 6.69 5.83
CA ILE A 33 -18.04 5.52 5.92
C ILE A 33 -19.26 5.75 5.02
N LYS A 34 -19.75 4.68 4.40
CA LYS A 34 -20.98 4.70 3.62
C LYS A 34 -22.17 5.15 4.49
N ALA A 35 -23.22 5.63 3.83
CA ALA A 35 -24.41 6.17 4.52
C ALA A 35 -25.07 5.18 5.49
N ASP A 36 -24.91 3.88 5.23
CA ASP A 36 -25.44 2.78 6.06
C ASP A 36 -24.46 2.31 7.16
N GLY A 37 -23.29 2.94 7.28
CA GLY A 37 -22.27 2.57 8.25
C GLY A 37 -21.36 1.42 7.80
N SER A 38 -21.54 0.89 6.58
CA SER A 38 -20.78 -0.26 6.10
C SER A 38 -19.41 0.11 5.53
N LEU A 39 -18.53 -0.90 5.47
CA LEU A 39 -17.22 -0.86 4.84
C LEU A 39 -17.08 -2.08 3.94
N SER A 40 -16.72 -1.88 2.68
CA SER A 40 -16.66 -2.94 1.68
C SER A 40 -15.25 -3.07 1.11
N LEU A 41 -14.70 -4.26 1.20
CA LEU A 41 -13.32 -4.55 0.83
C LEU A 41 -13.23 -5.82 -0.01
N LEU A 42 -12.29 -5.83 -0.96
CA LEU A 42 -11.79 -7.05 -1.57
C LEU A 42 -10.47 -7.44 -0.92
N VAL A 43 -10.25 -8.74 -0.72
CA VAL A 43 -9.01 -9.27 -0.17
C VAL A 43 -8.44 -10.27 -1.17
N ILE A 44 -7.17 -10.09 -1.56
CA ILE A 44 -6.50 -10.94 -2.55
C ILE A 44 -5.08 -11.29 -2.07
N GLY A 45 -4.59 -12.47 -2.45
CA GLY A 45 -3.22 -12.92 -2.24
C GLY A 45 -2.73 -13.68 -3.46
N ASP A 46 -1.43 -13.97 -3.50
CA ASP A 46 -0.84 -14.92 -4.45
C ASP A 46 -1.10 -14.61 -5.93
N TRP A 47 -0.98 -13.36 -6.35
CA TRP A 47 -1.59 -12.94 -7.61
C TRP A 47 -0.63 -12.62 -8.76
N GLY A 48 0.53 -12.00 -8.55
CA GLY A 48 1.27 -11.38 -9.67
C GLY A 48 2.06 -12.35 -10.54
N ARG A 49 1.45 -12.76 -11.66
CA ARG A 49 2.03 -13.68 -12.65
C ARG A 49 1.77 -13.21 -14.09
N ASN A 50 1.89 -11.91 -14.34
CA ASN A 50 1.74 -11.28 -15.67
C ASN A 50 0.44 -11.65 -16.40
N GLY A 51 -0.66 -11.78 -15.66
CA GLY A 51 -1.98 -12.20 -16.18
C GLY A 51 -2.17 -13.71 -16.34
N GLY A 52 -1.12 -14.51 -16.12
CA GLY A 52 -1.16 -15.97 -16.12
C GLY A 52 -1.86 -16.55 -14.89
N TYR A 53 -2.00 -17.87 -14.85
CA TYR A 53 -2.59 -18.60 -13.69
C TYR A 53 -3.96 -18.05 -13.25
N ASN A 54 -4.82 -17.73 -14.22
CA ASN A 54 -6.14 -17.12 -14.03
C ASN A 54 -6.14 -15.73 -13.41
N GLN A 55 -5.00 -15.08 -13.22
CA GLN A 55 -4.91 -13.74 -12.63
C GLN A 55 -5.80 -12.73 -13.37
N SER A 56 -5.76 -12.69 -14.71
CA SER A 56 -6.62 -11.78 -15.50
C SER A 56 -8.11 -12.10 -15.38
N GLN A 57 -8.46 -13.37 -15.19
CA GLN A 57 -9.85 -13.80 -15.01
C GLN A 57 -10.35 -13.38 -13.62
N VAL A 58 -9.53 -13.55 -12.58
CA VAL A 58 -9.81 -13.06 -11.22
C VAL A 58 -9.96 -11.54 -11.23
N ALA A 59 -9.03 -10.81 -11.86
CA ALA A 59 -9.11 -9.36 -12.03
C ALA A 59 -10.43 -8.92 -12.71
N THR A 60 -10.88 -9.67 -13.72
CA THR A 60 -12.17 -9.42 -14.39
C THR A 60 -13.35 -9.57 -13.42
N GLN A 61 -13.37 -10.61 -12.57
CA GLN A 61 -14.45 -10.79 -11.59
C GLN A 61 -14.36 -9.79 -10.45
N MET A 62 -13.16 -9.48 -9.97
CA MET A 62 -12.93 -8.40 -9.00
C MET A 62 -13.46 -7.07 -9.52
N GLY A 63 -13.28 -6.76 -10.80
CA GLY A 63 -13.85 -5.55 -11.40
C GLY A 63 -15.37 -5.50 -11.33
N LYS A 64 -16.05 -6.61 -11.64
CA LYS A 64 -17.52 -6.70 -11.56
C LYS A 64 -18.03 -6.57 -10.13
N ILE A 65 -17.45 -7.34 -9.20
CA ILE A 65 -17.85 -7.31 -7.79
C ILE A 65 -17.50 -5.95 -7.15
N GLY A 66 -16.36 -5.36 -7.53
CA GLY A 66 -15.97 -4.03 -7.08
C GLY A 66 -16.96 -2.95 -7.49
N GLU A 67 -17.57 -3.08 -8.67
CA GLU A 67 -18.63 -2.18 -9.14
C GLU A 67 -19.95 -2.45 -8.43
N GLU A 68 -20.35 -3.72 -8.30
CA GLU A 68 -21.60 -4.13 -7.66
C GLU A 68 -21.67 -3.72 -6.18
N LEU A 69 -20.57 -3.86 -5.45
CA LEU A 69 -20.50 -3.59 -4.01
C LEU A 69 -20.02 -2.16 -3.69
N ASP A 70 -19.62 -1.37 -4.70
CA ASP A 70 -18.96 -0.08 -4.56
C ASP A 70 -17.85 -0.13 -3.49
N ILE A 71 -16.80 -0.91 -3.74
CA ILE A 71 -15.77 -1.17 -2.73
C ILE A 71 -14.99 0.10 -2.34
N ASP A 72 -14.52 0.14 -1.10
CA ASP A 72 -13.75 1.26 -0.54
C ASP A 72 -12.24 1.08 -0.78
N PHE A 73 -11.75 -0.15 -0.60
CA PHE A 73 -10.34 -0.51 -0.81
C PHE A 73 -10.16 -1.99 -1.14
N VAL A 74 -8.97 -2.31 -1.64
CA VAL A 74 -8.49 -3.68 -1.80
C VAL A 74 -7.38 -3.91 -0.78
N VAL A 75 -7.29 -5.11 -0.24
CA VAL A 75 -6.21 -5.52 0.66
C VAL A 75 -5.42 -6.63 -0.02
N SER A 76 -4.14 -6.38 -0.30
CA SER A 76 -3.23 -7.44 -0.70
C SER A 76 -2.63 -8.14 0.52
N THR A 77 -2.71 -9.47 0.54
CA THR A 77 -2.23 -10.30 1.67
C THR A 77 -0.80 -10.81 1.48
N GLY A 78 -0.19 -10.60 0.31
CA GLY A 78 1.20 -10.98 0.05
C GLY A 78 1.37 -11.72 -1.27
N ASP A 79 2.62 -12.08 -1.53
CA ASP A 79 3.06 -12.81 -2.73
C ASP A 79 2.59 -12.13 -4.03
N ASN A 80 2.91 -10.83 -4.08
CA ASN A 80 2.43 -9.89 -5.08
C ASN A 80 3.11 -10.06 -6.44
N PHE A 81 4.34 -10.59 -6.50
CA PHE A 81 5.15 -10.67 -7.71
C PHE A 81 5.98 -11.94 -7.72
N TYR A 82 5.55 -12.91 -8.53
CA TYR A 82 6.19 -14.21 -8.67
C TYR A 82 7.15 -14.24 -9.88
N ASP A 83 8.22 -15.04 -9.85
CA ASP A 83 8.61 -15.94 -8.73
C ASP A 83 9.59 -15.29 -7.73
N SER A 84 10.29 -14.23 -8.12
CA SER A 84 11.42 -13.66 -7.35
C SER A 84 11.21 -12.22 -6.91
N GLY A 85 9.97 -11.72 -6.88
CA GLY A 85 9.67 -10.33 -6.53
C GLY A 85 10.07 -9.32 -7.61
N LEU A 86 10.13 -8.06 -7.21
CA LEU A 86 10.62 -6.94 -8.03
C LEU A 86 12.09 -6.68 -7.74
N THR A 87 12.83 -6.30 -8.77
CA THR A 87 14.28 -6.04 -8.68
C THR A 87 14.62 -4.56 -8.45
N SER A 88 13.70 -3.65 -8.79
CA SER A 88 13.86 -2.21 -8.60
C SER A 88 12.50 -1.50 -8.59
N THR A 89 12.52 -0.19 -8.32
CA THR A 89 11.33 0.66 -8.42
C THR A 89 10.83 0.86 -9.85
N ASP A 90 11.67 0.56 -10.85
CA ASP A 90 11.36 0.72 -12.28
C ASP A 90 11.09 -0.65 -12.95
N ASP A 91 10.95 -1.72 -12.16
CA ASP A 91 10.77 -3.07 -12.67
C ASP A 91 9.44 -3.21 -13.43
N LYS A 92 9.53 -3.61 -14.69
CA LYS A 92 8.38 -3.78 -15.59
C LYS A 92 7.42 -4.89 -15.17
N ALA A 93 7.84 -5.78 -14.29
CA ALA A 93 6.94 -6.75 -13.67
C ALA A 93 5.82 -6.07 -12.86
N PHE A 94 6.04 -4.86 -12.33
CA PHE A 94 4.98 -4.09 -11.67
C PHE A 94 3.84 -3.77 -12.66
N GLU A 95 4.17 -3.18 -13.80
CA GLU A 95 3.18 -2.86 -14.84
C GLU A 95 2.52 -4.14 -15.38
N ALA A 96 3.32 -5.16 -15.69
CA ALA A 96 2.83 -6.39 -16.32
C ALA A 96 1.97 -7.26 -15.39
N SER A 97 2.24 -7.27 -14.08
CA SER A 97 1.50 -8.08 -13.10
C SER A 97 0.46 -7.29 -12.31
N PHE A 98 0.53 -5.96 -12.22
CA PHE A 98 -0.43 -5.17 -11.43
C PHE A 98 -1.20 -4.18 -12.30
N THR A 99 -0.54 -3.11 -12.76
CA THR A 99 -1.21 -1.96 -13.42
C THR A 99 -2.00 -2.38 -14.66
N ASN A 100 -1.44 -3.27 -15.48
CA ASN A 100 -2.08 -3.71 -16.73
C ASN A 100 -3.08 -4.87 -16.51
N ILE A 101 -3.17 -5.42 -15.30
CA ILE A 101 -4.06 -6.53 -14.98
C ILE A 101 -5.34 -6.04 -14.30
N TYR A 102 -5.21 -5.20 -13.26
CA TYR A 102 -6.33 -4.71 -12.46
C TYR A 102 -6.86 -3.35 -12.97
N THR A 103 -7.31 -3.34 -14.22
CA THR A 103 -7.64 -2.09 -14.96
C THR A 103 -9.07 -1.59 -14.79
N ALA A 104 -9.95 -2.36 -14.14
CA ALA A 104 -11.34 -1.97 -13.94
C ALA A 104 -11.43 -0.66 -13.13
N LYS A 105 -12.35 0.23 -13.52
CA LYS A 105 -12.54 1.54 -12.85
C LYS A 105 -12.89 1.37 -11.37
N SER A 106 -13.69 0.37 -11.05
CA SER A 106 -14.07 -0.01 -9.68
C SER A 106 -12.89 -0.44 -8.80
N LEU A 107 -11.77 -0.85 -9.41
CA LEU A 107 -10.54 -1.22 -8.71
C LEU A 107 -9.53 -0.07 -8.61
N GLN A 108 -9.82 1.11 -9.19
CA GLN A 108 -8.99 2.32 -9.02
C GLN A 108 -9.27 2.98 -7.66
N LYS A 109 -9.01 2.22 -6.60
CA LYS A 109 -9.20 2.53 -5.19
C LYS A 109 -7.84 2.42 -4.47
N GLN A 110 -7.81 2.59 -3.16
CA GLN A 110 -6.60 2.28 -2.38
C GLN A 110 -6.40 0.75 -2.34
N TRP A 111 -5.13 0.32 -2.42
CA TRP A 111 -4.66 -1.07 -2.42
C TRP A 111 -3.63 -1.29 -1.32
#